data_AF-A0A7C1PNB8-F1
#
_entry.id   AF-A0A7C1PNB8-F1
#
_cell.length_a   1.000
_cell.length_b   1.000
_cell.length_c   1.000
_cell.angle_alpha   90.00
_cell.angle_beta   90.00
_cell.angle_gamma   90.00
#
_symmetry.space_group_name_H-M   'P 1'
#
loop_
_entity.id
_entity.type
_entity.pdbx_description
1 polymer ?
#
loop_
_entity_poly.entity_id
_entity_poly.type
_entity_poly.pdbx_seq_one_letter_code
_entity_poly.pdbx_strand_id
1 'polypeptide(L)'
;MFQTFRLARLAVGMSILLAMTAFRPPVVDQLVEDLREWPCLQQQLQTEQRRTEILDHANLRLRQRILHKEHLVALLIEGECSLAQVTEEFWQSMQSDPGYLTVLRHHYPGSNDYEKTLANVLHHVQFQVQQLPPAEQARVWKRLEAERQQLVLGRYAWEH
;
A
#
# COMPACT_ATOMS: atom_id res chain seq x y z
N MET A 1 -70.19 -20.07 31.84
CA MET A 1 -69.25 -20.97 31.13
C MET A 1 -68.06 -20.27 30.46
N PHE A 2 -67.91 -18.93 30.52
CA PHE A 2 -66.82 -18.19 29.84
C PHE A 2 -65.70 -17.67 30.76
N GLN A 3 -65.85 -17.71 32.10
CA GLN A 3 -64.84 -17.20 33.03
C GLN A 3 -63.73 -18.22 33.37
N THR A 4 -64.00 -19.53 33.29
CA THR A 4 -63.04 -20.59 33.61
C THR A 4 -61.93 -20.74 32.56
N PHE A 5 -62.21 -20.41 31.29
CA PHE A 5 -61.22 -20.47 30.20
C PHE A 5 -60.18 -19.35 30.22
N ARG A 6 -60.49 -18.18 30.82
CA ARG A 6 -59.53 -17.06 30.94
C ARG A 6 -58.47 -17.32 32.01
N LEU A 7 -58.86 -17.95 33.12
CA LEU A 7 -57.94 -18.29 34.22
C LEU A 7 -56.99 -19.44 33.84
N ALA A 8 -57.48 -20.44 33.08
CA ALA A 8 -56.64 -21.54 32.60
C ALA A 8 -55.53 -21.06 31.62
N ARG A 9 -55.82 -20.08 30.77
CA ARG A 9 -54.83 -19.50 29.83
C ARG A 9 -53.74 -18.70 30.54
N LEU A 10 -54.10 -17.98 31.60
CA LEU A 10 -53.14 -17.24 32.43
C LEU A 10 -52.28 -18.19 33.26
N ALA A 11 -52.86 -19.27 33.81
CA ALA A 11 -52.11 -20.29 34.54
C ALA A 11 -51.09 -21.01 33.63
N VAL A 12 -51.49 -21.42 32.42
CA VAL A 12 -50.57 -22.07 31.47
C VAL A 12 -49.46 -21.13 31.00
N GLY A 13 -49.77 -19.85 30.73
CA GLY A 13 -48.77 -18.85 30.37
C GLY A 13 -47.76 -18.56 31.49
N MET A 14 -48.23 -18.53 32.74
CA MET A 14 -47.38 -18.32 33.91
C MET A 14 -46.51 -19.53 34.23
N SER A 15 -47.02 -20.75 34.02
CA SER A 15 -46.25 -22.00 34.16
C SER A 15 -45.13 -22.12 33.12
N ILE A 16 -45.35 -21.66 31.89
CA ILE A 16 -44.31 -21.65 30.84
C ILE A 16 -43.20 -20.64 31.16
N LEU A 17 -43.57 -19.45 31.66
CA LEU A 17 -42.61 -18.44 32.15
C LEU A 17 -41.81 -18.94 33.36
N LEU A 18 -42.47 -19.60 34.32
CA LEU A 18 -41.80 -20.21 35.49
C LEU A 18 -40.91 -21.40 35.10
N ALA A 19 -41.33 -22.23 34.15
CA ALA A 19 -40.53 -23.34 33.64
C ALA A 19 -39.28 -22.86 32.88
N MET A 20 -39.38 -21.76 32.13
CA MET A 20 -38.25 -21.07 31.49
C MET A 20 -37.25 -20.49 32.52
N THR A 21 -37.72 -20.08 33.71
CA THR A 21 -36.84 -19.63 34.79
C THR A 21 -36.21 -20.77 35.59
N ALA A 22 -36.87 -21.93 35.69
CA ALA A 22 -36.43 -23.08 36.47
C ALA A 22 -35.48 -24.02 35.71
N PHE A 23 -35.53 -24.00 34.37
CA PHE A 23 -34.65 -24.77 33.51
C PHE A 23 -33.94 -23.81 32.57
N ARG A 24 -32.82 -23.21 33.01
CA ARG A 24 -31.95 -22.43 32.12
C ARG A 24 -31.42 -23.39 31.04
N PRO A 25 -31.89 -23.31 29.79
CA PRO A 25 -31.33 -24.13 28.74
C PRO A 25 -29.88 -23.67 28.54
N PRO A 26 -28.92 -24.58 28.31
CA PRO A 26 -27.53 -24.19 28.05
C PRO A 26 -27.39 -23.20 26.88
N VAL A 27 -28.37 -23.18 25.97
CA VAL A 27 -28.48 -22.22 24.87
C VAL A 27 -28.62 -20.77 25.35
N VAL A 28 -29.30 -20.52 26.46
CA VAL A 28 -29.48 -19.17 27.00
C VAL A 28 -28.17 -18.66 27.61
N ASP A 29 -27.42 -19.52 28.29
CA ASP A 29 -26.11 -19.16 28.84
C ASP A 29 -25.09 -18.91 27.71
N GLN A 30 -25.12 -19.74 26.66
CA GLN A 30 -24.32 -19.53 25.45
C GLN A 30 -24.65 -18.18 24.78
N LEU A 31 -25.94 -17.86 24.57
CA LEU A 31 -26.36 -16.60 23.96
C LEU A 31 -26.00 -15.38 24.80
N VAL A 32 -26.05 -15.49 26.13
CA VAL A 32 -25.63 -14.40 27.03
C VAL A 32 -24.13 -14.16 26.96
N GLU A 33 -23.33 -15.23 26.86
CA GLU A 33 -21.88 -15.11 26.69
C GLU A 33 -21.52 -14.55 25.30
N ASP A 34 -22.15 -15.04 24.23
CA ASP A 34 -21.96 -14.54 22.86
C ASP A 34 -22.33 -13.04 22.75
N LEU A 35 -23.43 -12.62 23.39
CA LEU A 35 -23.83 -11.21 23.43
C LEU A 35 -22.89 -10.35 24.28
N ARG A 36 -22.22 -10.93 25.27
CA ARG A 36 -21.18 -10.25 26.07
C ARG A 36 -19.89 -10.08 25.27
N GLU A 37 -19.53 -11.06 24.44
CA GLU A 37 -18.35 -11.00 23.56
C GLU A 37 -18.57 -10.13 22.31
N TRP A 38 -19.82 -9.97 21.88
CA TRP A 38 -20.21 -9.24 20.68
C TRP A 38 -19.56 -7.85 20.51
N PRO A 39 -19.50 -6.96 21.52
CA PRO A 39 -18.86 -5.66 21.36
C PRO A 39 -17.36 -5.76 21.11
N CYS A 40 -16.69 -6.75 21.72
CA CYS A 40 -15.26 -6.99 21.52
C CYS A 40 -14.99 -7.49 20.09
N LEU A 41 -15.81 -8.43 19.61
CA LEU A 41 -15.74 -8.92 18.24
C LEU A 41 -16.03 -7.81 17.22
N GLN A 42 -17.02 -6.95 17.48
CA GLN A 42 -17.30 -5.78 16.64
C GLN A 42 -16.12 -4.80 16.62
N GLN A 43 -15.49 -4.55 17.77
CA GLN A 43 -14.33 -3.68 17.86
C GLN A 43 -13.13 -4.25 17.11
N GLN A 44 -12.89 -5.56 17.20
CA GLN A 44 -11.86 -6.24 16.43
C GLN A 44 -12.12 -6.14 14.93
N LEU A 45 -13.37 -6.39 14.49
CA LEU A 45 -13.75 -6.26 13.09
C LEU A 45 -13.52 -4.83 12.56
N GLN A 46 -13.91 -3.81 13.31
CA GLN A 46 -13.68 -2.41 12.94
C GLN A 46 -12.18 -2.08 12.86
N THR A 47 -11.38 -2.65 13.76
CA THR A 47 -9.92 -2.43 13.77
C THR A 47 -9.27 -3.05 12.53
N GLU A 48 -9.64 -4.27 12.18
CA GLU A 48 -9.14 -4.95 10.97
C GLU A 48 -9.63 -4.28 9.69
N GLN A 49 -10.87 -3.78 9.66
CA GLN A 49 -11.39 -2.98 8.55
C GLN A 49 -10.56 -1.70 8.34
N ARG A 50 -10.34 -0.91 9.40
CA ARG A 50 -9.48 0.29 9.32
C ARG A 50 -8.07 -0.05 8.88
N ARG A 51 -7.51 -1.15 9.37
CA ARG A 51 -6.16 -1.58 8.98
C ARG A 51 -6.10 -1.93 7.50
N THR A 52 -7.12 -2.63 7.01
CA THR A 52 -7.25 -2.96 5.58
C THR A 52 -7.34 -1.69 4.74
N GLU A 53 -8.19 -0.74 5.12
CA GLU A 53 -8.32 0.55 4.42
C GLU A 53 -6.99 1.31 4.36
N ILE A 54 -6.24 1.38 5.47
CA ILE A 54 -4.93 2.03 5.51
C ILE A 54 -3.95 1.36 4.55
N LEU A 55 -3.91 0.01 4.54
CA LEU A 55 -3.04 -0.76 3.67
C LEU A 55 -3.44 -0.60 2.20
N ASP A 56 -4.74 -0.58 1.89
CA ASP A 56 -5.24 -0.38 0.53
C ASP A 56 -4.88 1.01 0.00
N HIS A 57 -5.03 2.05 0.82
CA HIS A 57 -4.58 3.40 0.46
C HIS A 57 -3.07 3.47 0.25
N ALA A 58 -2.28 2.80 1.11
CA ALA A 58 -0.84 2.73 0.92
C ALA A 58 -0.46 1.98 -0.37
N ASN A 59 -1.15 0.88 -0.68
CA ASN A 59 -0.94 0.09 -1.88
C ASN A 59 -1.28 0.89 -3.14
N LEU A 60 -2.40 1.61 -3.15
CA LEU A 60 -2.80 2.47 -4.26
C LEU A 60 -1.73 3.54 -4.54
N ARG A 61 -1.25 4.24 -3.50
CA ARG A 61 -0.18 5.24 -3.64
C ARG A 61 1.11 4.63 -4.17
N LEU A 62 1.49 3.45 -3.68
CA LEU A 62 2.68 2.75 -4.17
C LEU A 62 2.53 2.38 -5.65
N ARG A 63 1.38 1.83 -6.06
CA ARG A 63 1.10 1.50 -7.47
C ARG A 63 1.18 2.73 -8.37
N GLN A 64 0.58 3.84 -7.96
CA GLN A 64 0.64 5.09 -8.70
C GLN A 64 2.08 5.57 -8.91
N ARG A 65 2.92 5.47 -7.86
CA ARG A 65 4.35 5.82 -7.95
C ARG A 65 5.12 4.88 -8.89
N ILE A 66 4.85 3.58 -8.83
CA ILE A 66 5.46 2.59 -9.73
C ILE A 66 5.12 2.91 -11.18
N LEU A 67 3.82 3.07 -11.49
CA LEU A 67 3.35 3.37 -12.84
C LEU A 67 3.94 4.69 -13.37
N HIS A 68 4.02 5.71 -12.53
CA HIS A 68 4.63 6.98 -12.91
C HIS A 68 6.13 6.83 -13.24
N LYS A 69 6.89 6.10 -12.40
CA LYS A 69 8.31 5.85 -12.66
C LYS A 69 8.52 5.00 -13.91
N GLU A 70 7.69 3.98 -14.13
CA GLU A 70 7.75 3.15 -15.32
C GLU A 70 7.48 3.97 -16.59
N HIS A 71 6.52 4.88 -16.53
CA HIS A 71 6.21 5.79 -17.62
C HIS A 71 7.39 6.73 -17.94
N LEU A 72 8.01 7.34 -16.92
CA LEU A 72 9.18 8.19 -17.12
C LEU A 72 10.36 7.43 -17.74
N VAL A 73 10.57 6.17 -17.33
CA VAL A 73 11.64 5.33 -17.88
C VAL A 73 11.34 4.93 -19.33
N ALA A 74 10.08 4.67 -19.68
CA ALA A 74 9.69 4.43 -21.06
C ALA A 74 9.97 5.66 -21.95
N LEU A 75 9.53 6.85 -21.53
CA LEU A 75 9.82 8.12 -22.23
C LEU A 75 11.33 8.38 -22.35
N LEU A 76 12.09 8.07 -21.29
CA LEU A 76 13.54 8.15 -21.33
C LEU A 76 14.08 7.25 -22.44
N ILE A 77 13.72 5.96 -22.46
CA ILE A 77 14.19 4.96 -23.43
C ILE A 77 13.86 5.37 -24.86
N GLU A 78 12.65 5.89 -25.09
CA GLU A 78 12.16 6.34 -26.40
C GLU A 78 12.91 7.57 -26.93
N GLY A 79 13.51 8.38 -26.05
CA GLY A 79 14.20 9.61 -26.45
C GLY A 79 13.42 10.89 -26.20
N GLU A 80 12.20 10.78 -25.66
CA GLU A 80 11.29 11.90 -25.43
C GLU A 80 11.69 12.76 -24.23
N CYS A 81 12.50 12.21 -23.32
CA CYS A 81 13.04 12.91 -22.17
C CYS A 81 14.55 12.65 -22.02
N SER A 82 15.23 13.60 -21.39
CA SER A 82 16.64 13.44 -20.99
C SER A 82 16.78 12.75 -19.63
N LEU A 83 17.93 12.15 -19.40
CA LEU A 83 18.34 11.55 -18.14
C LEU A 83 18.32 12.57 -17.00
N ALA A 84 18.68 13.82 -17.29
CA ALA A 84 18.64 14.93 -16.34
C ALA A 84 17.22 15.19 -15.83
N GLN A 85 16.26 15.31 -16.75
CA GLN A 85 14.85 15.55 -16.42
C GLN A 85 14.26 14.38 -15.62
N VAL A 86 14.48 13.15 -16.06
CA VAL A 86 13.95 11.97 -15.35
C VAL A 86 14.58 11.81 -13.96
N THR A 87 15.87 12.12 -13.81
CA THR A 87 16.53 12.11 -12.49
C THR A 87 15.92 13.14 -11.55
N GLU A 88 15.59 14.33 -12.04
CA GLU A 88 14.94 15.38 -11.24
C GLU A 88 13.49 14.98 -10.85
N GLU A 89 12.71 14.43 -11.78
CA GLU A 89 11.36 13.93 -11.48
C GLU A 89 11.40 12.80 -10.45
N PHE A 90 12.36 11.87 -10.57
CA PHE A 90 12.58 10.85 -9.55
C PHE A 90 12.92 11.49 -8.21
N TRP A 91 13.83 12.47 -8.18
CA TRP A 91 14.23 13.18 -6.98
C TRP A 91 13.05 13.84 -6.28
N GLN A 92 12.23 14.59 -7.01
CA GLN A 92 11.03 15.26 -6.47
C GLN A 92 10.02 14.25 -5.92
N SER A 93 9.81 13.12 -6.61
CA SER A 93 8.92 12.05 -6.14
C SER A 93 9.36 11.36 -4.84
N MET A 94 10.63 11.52 -4.45
CA MET A 94 11.20 10.92 -3.24
C MET A 94 11.14 11.85 -2.03
N GLN A 95 11.07 13.17 -2.24
CA GLN A 95 11.03 14.14 -1.12
C GLN A 95 9.78 13.95 -0.24
N SER A 96 8.69 13.41 -0.78
CA SER A 96 7.47 13.10 -0.03
C SER A 96 7.55 11.82 0.82
N ASP A 97 8.64 11.06 0.74
CA ASP A 97 8.82 9.76 1.44
C ASP A 97 10.23 9.62 2.04
N PRO A 98 10.43 10.11 3.28
CA PRO A 98 11.73 10.03 3.97
C PRO A 98 12.24 8.59 4.16
N GLY A 99 11.33 7.61 4.28
CA GLY A 99 11.69 6.20 4.38
C GLY A 99 12.37 5.69 3.11
N TYR A 100 11.86 6.11 1.94
CA TYR A 100 12.44 5.76 0.65
C TYR A 100 13.86 6.32 0.46
N LEU A 101 14.12 7.57 0.86
CA LEU A 101 15.45 8.16 0.79
C LEU A 101 16.47 7.38 1.62
N THR A 102 16.06 6.83 2.77
CA THR A 102 16.93 5.99 3.61
C THR A 102 17.33 4.71 2.87
N VAL A 103 16.36 4.06 2.19
CA VAL A 103 16.61 2.86 1.38
C VAL A 103 17.54 3.19 0.19
N LEU A 104 17.25 4.29 -0.52
CA LEU A 104 18.07 4.77 -1.64
C LEU A 104 19.53 4.96 -1.23
N ARG A 105 19.75 5.63 -0.09
CA ARG A 105 21.08 5.91 0.47
C ARG A 105 21.86 4.64 0.78
N HIS A 106 21.18 3.57 1.18
CA HIS A 106 21.79 2.30 1.51
C HIS A 106 22.08 1.42 0.27
N HIS A 107 21.20 1.44 -0.75
CA HIS A 107 21.32 0.54 -1.90
C HIS A 107 22.19 1.05 -3.03
N TYR A 108 22.26 2.37 -3.23
CA TYR A 108 23.02 2.94 -4.34
C TYR A 108 24.31 3.61 -3.87
N PRO A 109 25.47 3.28 -4.48
CA PRO A 109 26.70 4.02 -4.23
C PRO A 109 26.57 5.44 -4.78
N GLY A 110 27.26 6.39 -4.15
CA GLY A 110 27.24 7.80 -4.58
C GLY A 110 27.62 8.74 -3.44
N SER A 111 28.16 9.89 -3.82
CA SER A 111 28.69 10.92 -2.92
C SER A 111 27.57 11.78 -2.33
N ASN A 112 26.49 11.92 -3.09
CA ASN A 112 25.31 12.72 -2.76
C ASN A 112 24.03 11.99 -3.20
N ASP A 113 22.89 12.46 -2.70
CA ASP A 113 21.60 11.82 -2.96
C ASP A 113 21.18 11.88 -4.43
N TYR A 114 21.63 12.88 -5.18
CA TYR A 114 21.33 13.00 -6.60
C TYR A 114 22.07 11.94 -7.44
N GLU A 115 23.35 11.68 -7.17
CA GLU A 115 24.10 10.59 -7.82
C GLU A 115 23.46 9.23 -7.56
N LYS A 116 22.98 9.03 -6.33
CA LYS A 116 22.24 7.83 -5.95
C LYS A 116 20.90 7.75 -6.67
N THR A 117 20.24 8.89 -6.89
CA THR A 117 19.01 8.99 -7.68
C THR A 117 19.26 8.64 -9.15
N LEU A 118 20.33 9.17 -9.73
CA LEU A 118 20.76 8.86 -11.09
C LEU A 118 21.07 7.36 -11.25
N ALA A 119 21.80 6.77 -10.31
CA ALA A 119 22.08 5.34 -10.30
C ALA A 119 20.79 4.50 -10.20
N ASN A 120 19.81 4.96 -9.41
CA ASN A 120 18.49 4.33 -9.32
C ASN A 120 17.73 4.39 -10.66
N VAL A 121 17.71 5.55 -11.34
CA VAL A 121 17.12 5.67 -12.68
C VAL A 121 17.75 4.70 -13.66
N LEU A 122 19.09 4.63 -13.72
CA LEU A 122 19.81 3.72 -14.62
C LEU A 122 19.51 2.25 -14.31
N HIS A 123 19.33 1.90 -13.03
CA HIS A 123 18.91 0.56 -12.62
C HIS A 123 17.50 0.22 -13.15
N HIS A 124 16.54 1.16 -13.10
CA HIS A 124 15.22 0.94 -13.70
C HIS A 124 15.29 0.79 -15.23
N VAL A 125 16.09 1.63 -15.91
CA VAL A 125 16.32 1.51 -17.36
C VAL A 125 16.87 0.13 -17.70
N GLN A 126 17.81 -0.39 -16.90
CA GLN A 126 18.42 -1.70 -17.14
C GLN A 126 17.40 -2.83 -17.26
N PHE A 127 16.37 -2.87 -16.41
CA PHE A 127 15.34 -3.91 -16.49
C PHE A 127 14.45 -3.77 -17.71
N GLN A 128 14.08 -2.54 -18.10
CA GLN A 128 13.20 -2.34 -19.26
C GLN A 128 13.94 -2.56 -20.59
N VAL A 129 15.19 -2.10 -20.68
CA VAL A 129 16.01 -2.24 -21.89
C VAL A 129 16.34 -3.70 -22.20
N GLN A 130 16.42 -4.59 -21.19
CA GLN A 130 16.62 -6.03 -21.40
C GLN A 130 15.57 -6.67 -22.31
N GLN A 131 14.38 -6.08 -22.41
CA GLN A 131 13.28 -6.57 -23.26
C GLN A 131 13.42 -6.12 -24.74
N LEU A 132 14.34 -5.20 -25.05
CA LEU A 132 14.53 -4.65 -26.39
C LEU A 132 15.52 -5.48 -27.23
N PRO A 133 15.51 -5.37 -28.56
CA PRO A 133 16.53 -5.96 -29.41
C PRO A 133 17.94 -5.43 -29.07
N PRO A 134 19.02 -6.24 -29.16
CA PRO A 134 20.37 -5.83 -28.74
C PRO A 134 20.88 -4.53 -29.37
N ALA A 135 20.53 -4.27 -30.63
CA ALA A 135 20.91 -3.03 -31.32
C ALA A 135 20.26 -1.79 -30.68
N GLU A 136 19.01 -1.91 -30.23
CA GLU A 136 18.33 -0.83 -29.53
C GLU A 136 18.86 -0.64 -28.13
N GLN A 137 19.20 -1.73 -27.42
CA GLN A 137 19.87 -1.64 -26.12
C GLN A 137 21.16 -0.84 -26.22
N ALA A 138 22.01 -1.16 -27.20
CA ALA A 138 23.26 -0.45 -27.45
C ALA A 138 23.02 1.04 -27.79
N ARG A 139 22.00 1.35 -28.60
CA ARG A 139 21.60 2.73 -28.93
C ARG A 139 21.24 3.51 -27.67
N VAL A 140 20.35 2.95 -26.84
CA VAL A 140 19.88 3.59 -25.61
C VAL A 140 21.05 3.82 -24.66
N TRP A 141 21.87 2.80 -24.39
CA TRP A 141 23.00 2.92 -23.47
C TRP A 141 24.06 3.90 -23.93
N LYS A 142 24.38 3.92 -25.23
CA LYS A 142 25.33 4.88 -25.78
C LYS A 142 24.89 6.33 -25.54
N ARG A 143 23.59 6.62 -25.74
CA ARG A 143 23.04 7.96 -25.49
C ARG A 143 23.05 8.29 -24.00
N LEU A 144 22.55 7.40 -23.14
CA LEU A 144 22.47 7.66 -21.70
C LEU A 144 23.85 7.84 -21.06
N GLU A 145 24.87 7.12 -21.54
CA GLU A 145 26.25 7.33 -21.09
C GLU A 145 26.78 8.72 -21.47
N ALA A 146 26.46 9.20 -22.68
CA ALA A 146 26.83 10.55 -23.10
C ALA A 146 26.14 11.62 -22.23
N GLU A 147 24.84 11.47 -21.95
CA GLU A 147 24.08 12.36 -21.07
C GLU A 147 24.61 12.33 -19.63
N ARG A 148 24.96 11.14 -19.12
CA ARG A 148 25.58 10.96 -17.80
C ARG A 148 26.91 11.71 -17.69
N GLN A 149 27.76 11.61 -18.70
CA GLN A 149 29.03 12.33 -18.73
C GLN A 149 28.83 13.85 -18.73
N GLN A 150 27.85 14.35 -19.50
CA GLN A 150 27.49 15.77 -19.49
C GLN A 150 27.01 16.24 -18.12
N LEU A 151 26.21 15.44 -17.41
CA LEU A 151 25.75 15.76 -16.07
C LEU A 151 26.88 15.81 -15.05
N VAL A 152 27.79 14.83 -15.10
CA VAL A 152 28.96 14.79 -14.21
C VAL A 152 29.87 16.00 -14.46
N LEU A 153 30.20 16.29 -15.72
CA LEU A 153 31.05 17.42 -16.10
C LEU A 153 30.40 18.77 -15.79
N GLY A 154 29.10 18.91 -16.08
CA GLY A 154 28.34 20.11 -15.76
C GLY A 154 28.32 20.40 -14.27
N ARG A 155 28.27 19.38 -13.42
CA ARG A 155 28.24 19.54 -11.96
C ARG A 155 29.58 19.98 -11.37
N TYR A 156 30.69 19.41 -11.84
CA TYR A 156 32.03 19.86 -11.43
C TYR A 156 32.34 21.30 -11.84
N ALA A 157 31.61 21.87 -12.80
CA ALA A 157 31.77 23.26 -13.21
C ALA A 157 31.05 24.28 -12.30
N TRP A 158 30.16 23.85 -11.39
CA TRP A 158 29.43 24.74 -10.46
C TRP A 158 29.87 24.62 -9.00
N GLU A 159 30.69 23.62 -8.65
CA GLU A 159 31.22 23.40 -7.30
C GLU A 159 32.66 23.95 -7.11
N HIS A 160 33.18 24.69 -8.09
CA HIS A 160 34.45 25.43 -8.07
C HIS A 160 34.27 26.86 -8.57
#